data_AF-A0A1G3HRE1-F1
#
_entry.id   AF-A0A1G3HRE1-F1
#
_cell.length_a   1.000
_cell.length_b   1.000
_cell.length_c   1.000
_cell.angle_alpha   90.00
_cell.angle_beta   90.00
_cell.angle_gamma   90.00
#
_symmetry.space_group_name_H-M   'P 1'
#
loop_
_entity.id
_entity.type
_entity.pdbx_description
1 polymer ?
#
loop_
_entity_poly.entity_id
_entity_poly.type
_entity_poly.pdbx_seq_one_letter_code
_entity_poly.pdbx_strand_id
1 'polypeptide(L)'
;MGWLASRLAFGPRLPLEVQRGRDLLAAIDAGGVPLNPARVNQIARDLGLEVSRGAAMEDTIERIRAAVARGLEASAAAERRR
;
A
#
# COMPACT_ATOMS: atom_id res chain seq x y z
N MET A 1 -13.07 13.61 -26.00
CA MET A 1 -13.32 13.93 -24.58
C MET A 1 -12.18 13.36 -23.76
N GLY A 2 -11.16 14.19 -23.50
CA GLY A 2 -9.92 13.76 -22.88
C GLY A 2 -10.03 13.70 -21.36
N TRP A 3 -9.61 12.58 -20.78
CA TRP A 3 -9.22 12.52 -19.38
C TRP A 3 -7.83 11.91 -19.31
N LEU A 4 -6.85 12.72 -19.73
CA LEU A 4 -5.43 12.39 -19.84
C LEU A 4 -4.61 13.21 -18.82
N ALA A 5 -5.17 13.41 -17.63
CA ALA A 5 -4.49 14.01 -16.48
C ALA A 5 -4.65 13.02 -15.33
N SER A 6 -3.60 12.28 -14.95
CA SER A 6 -2.56 12.84 -14.10
C SER A 6 -1.18 12.32 -14.48
N ARG A 7 -0.62 12.92 -15.53
CA ARG A 7 0.83 13.06 -15.65
C ARG A 7 1.22 14.13 -14.62
N LEU A 8 2.21 13.84 -13.76
CA LEU A 8 2.79 14.69 -12.71
C LEU A 8 2.25 14.49 -11.28
N ALA A 9 2.30 13.26 -10.77
CA ALA A 9 2.40 13.06 -9.32
C ALA A 9 3.84 13.39 -8.86
N PHE A 10 4.17 14.69 -8.77
CA PHE A 10 5.33 15.18 -8.02
C PHE A 10 4.99 15.25 -6.52
N GLY A 11 4.45 14.16 -5.97
CA GLY A 11 4.38 13.94 -4.54
C GLY A 11 5.70 13.35 -4.03
N PRO A 12 5.94 13.34 -2.70
CA PRO A 12 7.10 12.64 -2.13
C PRO A 12 7.18 11.23 -2.74
N ARG A 13 8.36 10.86 -3.25
CA ARG A 13 8.59 9.55 -3.87
C ARG A 13 8.50 8.47 -2.80
N LEU A 14 7.27 8.02 -2.53
CA LEU A 14 7.06 6.81 -1.76
C LEU A 14 7.64 5.63 -2.55
N PRO A 15 8.27 4.66 -1.87
CA PRO A 15 8.57 3.37 -2.48
C PRO A 15 7.31 2.78 -3.12
N LEU A 16 7.47 2.15 -4.28
CA LEU A 16 6.35 1.64 -5.08
C LEU A 16 5.51 0.63 -4.29
N GLU A 17 6.13 -0.20 -3.43
CA GLU A 17 5.41 -1.13 -2.56
C GLU A 17 4.49 -0.42 -1.56
N VAL A 18 4.98 0.67 -0.93
CA VAL A 18 4.23 1.47 0.05
C VAL A 18 3.06 2.18 -0.62
N GLN A 19 3.28 2.69 -1.83
CA GLN A 19 2.22 3.31 -2.63
C GLN A 19 1.11 2.29 -2.95
N ARG A 20 1.45 1.10 -3.45
CA ARG A 20 0.46 0.03 -3.73
C ARG A 20 -0.33 -0.39 -2.49
N GLY A 21 0.36 -0.55 -1.36
CA GLY A 21 -0.30 -0.85 -0.08
C GLY A 21 -1.27 0.25 0.34
N ARG A 22 -0.87 1.52 0.20
CA ARG A 22 -1.74 2.66 0.48
C ARG A 22 -2.98 2.70 -0.41
N ASP A 23 -2.82 2.47 -1.73
CA ASP A 23 -3.95 2.47 -2.67
C ASP A 23 -4.93 1.32 -2.37
N LEU A 24 -4.41 0.15 -1.99
CA LEU A 24 -5.25 -0.97 -1.54
C LEU A 24 -6.07 -0.60 -0.31
N LEU A 25 -5.43 -0.03 0.73
CA LEU A 25 -6.12 0.36 1.96
C LEU A 25 -7.14 1.46 1.71
N ALA A 26 -6.82 2.47 0.90
CA ALA A 26 -7.75 3.53 0.55
C ALA A 26 -9.01 3.00 -0.15
N ALA A 27 -8.86 2.00 -1.03
CA ALA A 27 -9.99 1.35 -1.68
C ALA A 27 -10.86 0.56 -0.67
N ILE A 28 -10.23 -0.08 0.32
CA ILE A 28 -10.93 -0.82 1.38
C ILE A 28 -11.66 0.13 2.33
N ASP A 29 -10.99 1.19 2.78
CA ASP A 29 -11.54 2.20 3.67
C ASP A 29 -12.70 2.98 3.00
N ALA A 30 -12.74 3.04 1.66
CA ALA A 30 -13.87 3.55 0.88
C ALA A 30 -15.05 2.56 0.76
N GLY A 31 -15.00 1.41 1.42
CA GLY A 31 -16.02 0.36 1.39
C GLY A 31 -15.81 -0.69 0.30
N GLY A 32 -14.66 -0.68 -0.39
CA GLY A 32 -14.30 -1.71 -1.37
C GLY A 32 -13.88 -3.03 -0.71
N VAL A 33 -14.21 -4.16 -1.33
CA VAL A 33 -13.78 -5.49 -0.86
C VAL A 33 -12.73 -6.06 -1.83
N PRO A 34 -11.58 -6.57 -1.35
CA PRO A 34 -10.59 -7.18 -2.22
C PRO A 34 -11.15 -8.46 -2.86
N LEU A 35 -11.38 -8.41 -4.18
CA LEU A 35 -11.89 -9.56 -4.94
C LEU A 35 -10.84 -10.65 -5.17
N ASN A 36 -9.57 -10.37 -4.92
CA ASN A 36 -8.46 -11.28 -5.16
C ASN A 36 -7.51 -11.37 -3.96
N PRO A 37 -7.65 -12.41 -3.11
CA PRO A 37 -6.76 -12.68 -1.99
C PRO A 37 -5.28 -12.80 -2.38
N ALA A 38 -4.98 -13.39 -3.54
CA ALA A 38 -3.60 -13.55 -3.99
C ALA A 38 -2.94 -12.20 -4.29
N ARG A 39 -3.72 -11.21 -4.78
CA ARG A 39 -3.22 -9.84 -5.00
C ARG A 39 -2.90 -9.14 -3.68
N VAL A 40 -3.75 -9.31 -2.67
CA VAL A 40 -3.50 -8.77 -1.32
C VAL A 40 -2.22 -9.39 -0.73
N ASN A 41 -2.08 -10.72 -0.84
CA ASN A 41 -0.90 -11.43 -0.38
C ASN A 41 0.39 -11.00 -1.12
N GLN A 42 0.30 -10.71 -2.42
CA GLN A 42 1.44 -10.20 -3.17
C GLN A 42 1.86 -8.81 -2.66
N ILE A 43 0.90 -7.90 -2.43
CA ILE A 43 1.19 -6.58 -1.87
C ILE A 43 1.81 -6.69 -0.48
N ALA A 44 1.33 -7.59 0.36
CA ALA A 44 1.94 -7.86 1.67
C ALA A 44 3.40 -8.32 1.54
N ARG A 45 3.69 -9.23 0.60
CA ARG A 45 5.07 -9.69 0.34
C ARG A 45 5.97 -8.59 -0.23
N ASP A 46 5.44 -7.77 -1.13
CA ASP A 46 6.15 -6.61 -1.68
C ASP A 46 6.53 -5.63 -0.55
N LEU A 47 5.71 -5.53 0.50
CA LEU A 47 5.98 -4.74 1.72
C LEU A 47 6.93 -5.45 2.73
N GLY A 48 7.47 -6.62 2.38
CA GLY A 48 8.34 -7.41 3.25
C GLY A 48 7.62 -8.20 4.34
N LEU A 49 6.30 -8.37 4.24
CA LEU A 49 5.53 -9.19 5.18
C LEU A 49 5.50 -10.65 4.74
N GLU A 50 5.77 -11.56 5.67
CA GLU A 50 5.50 -12.99 5.47
C GLU A 50 4.01 -13.29 5.65
N VAL A 51 3.35 -13.84 4.62
CA VAL A 51 1.92 -14.18 4.66
C VAL A 51 1.71 -15.69 4.55
N SER A 52 1.06 -16.25 5.58
CA SER A 52 0.61 -17.64 5.57
C SER A 52 -0.63 -17.79 4.69
N ARG A 53 -0.74 -18.90 3.97
CA ARG A 53 -1.90 -19.20 3.11
C ARG A 53 -3.21 -19.33 3.89
N GLY A 54 -3.13 -19.62 5.19
CA GLY A 54 -4.29 -19.74 6.09
C GLY A 54 -4.54 -18.52 6.97
N ALA A 55 -3.81 -17.42 6.80
CA ALA A 55 -4.06 -16.20 7.56
C ALA A 55 -5.43 -15.60 7.20
N ALA A 56 -6.14 -15.09 8.20
CA ALA A 56 -7.36 -14.34 7.96
C ALA A 56 -7.07 -13.10 7.10
N MET A 57 -7.99 -12.77 6.21
CA MET A 57 -7.83 -11.62 5.31
C MET A 57 -7.69 -10.31 6.09
N GLU A 58 -8.51 -10.12 7.12
CA GLU A 58 -8.49 -8.94 7.99
C GLU A 58 -7.15 -8.79 8.71
N ASP A 59 -6.58 -9.88 9.22
CA ASP A 59 -5.23 -9.87 9.83
C ASP A 59 -4.17 -9.42 8.81
N THR A 60 -4.28 -9.90 7.57
CA THR A 60 -3.36 -9.49 6.49
C THR A 60 -3.51 -8.00 6.18
N ILE A 61 -4.74 -7.48 6.14
CA ILE A 61 -5.02 -6.05 5.90
C ILE A 61 -4.41 -5.20 7.03
N GLU A 62 -4.59 -5.58 8.28
CA GLU A 62 -4.04 -4.84 9.42
C GLU A 62 -2.51 -4.84 9.42
N ARG A 63 -1.89 -5.97 9.04
CA ARG A 63 -0.43 -6.04 8.87
C ARG A 63 0.08 -5.15 7.74
N ILE A 64 -0.66 -5.08 6.63
CA ILE A 64 -0.39 -4.13 5.53
C ILE A 64 -0.51 -2.69 6.03
N ARG A 65 -1.54 -2.36 6.82
CA ARG A 65 -1.74 -1.02 7.41
C ARG A 65 -0.53 -0.59 8.24
N ALA A 66 -0.04 -1.46 9.11
CA ALA A 66 1.15 -1.21 9.91
C ALA A 66 2.42 -1.05 9.05
N ALA A 67 2.61 -1.90 8.04
CA ALA A 67 3.77 -1.81 7.15
C ALA A 67 3.79 -0.53 6.32
N VAL A 68 2.63 -0.12 5.78
CA VAL A 68 2.48 1.13 5.03
C VAL A 68 2.78 2.32 5.93
N ALA A 69 2.26 2.37 7.16
CA ALA A 69 2.54 3.45 8.11
C ALA A 69 4.05 3.63 8.34
N ARG A 70 4.79 2.54 8.60
CA ARG A 70 6.25 2.57 8.72
C ARG A 70 6.95 3.08 7.45
N GLY A 71 6.48 2.66 6.28
CA GLY A 71 7.02 3.09 4.99
C GLY A 71 6.83 4.58 4.73
N LEU A 72 5.67 5.13 5.14
CA LEU A 72 5.39 6.56 5.06
C LEU A 72 6.29 7.36 6.01
N GLU A 73 6.46 6.89 7.25
CA GLU A 73 7.37 7.50 8.24
C GLU A 73 8.82 7.51 7.75
N ALA A 74 9.29 6.38 7.22
CA ALA A 74 10.64 6.26 6.66
C ALA A 74 10.85 7.22 5.48
N SER A 75 9.86 7.34 4.59
CA SER A 75 9.91 8.26 3.45
C SER A 75 9.93 9.73 3.90
N ALA A 76 9.11 10.08 4.90
CA ALA A 76 9.08 11.43 5.47
C ALA A 76 10.37 11.77 6.25
N ALA A 77 11.01 10.79 6.88
CA ALA A 77 12.31 10.97 7.54
C ALA A 77 13.45 11.12 6.52
N ALA A 78 13.40 10.41 5.41
CA ALA A 78 14.37 10.53 4.32
C ALA A 78 14.32 11.91 3.66
N GLU A 79 13.13 12.46 3.47
CA GLU A 79 12.95 13.80 2.91
C GLU A 79 13.49 14.90 3.85
N ARG A 80 13.21 14.80 5.17
CA ARG A 80 13.70 15.75 6.18
C ARG A 80 15.23 15.79 6.32
N ARG A 81 15.94 14.78 5.83
CA ARG A 81 17.41 14.69 5.87
C ARG A 81 18.09 15.21 4.60
N ARG A 82 17.32 15.57 3.57
CA ARG A 82 17.82 16.20 2.34
C ARG A 82 17.81 17.72 2.48
#